data_AF-A0A254QL27-F1
#
_entry.id   AF-A0A254QL27-F1
#
_cell.length_a   1.000
_cell.length_b   1.000
_cell.length_c   1.000
_cell.angle_alpha   90.00
_cell.angle_beta   90.00
_cell.angle_gamma   90.00
#
_symmetry.space_group_name_H-M   'P 1'
#
loop_
_entity.id
_entity.type
_entity.pdbx_description
1 polymer ?
#
loop_
_entity_poly.entity_id
_entity_poly.type
_entity_poly.pdbx_seq_one_letter_code
_entity_poly.pdbx_strand_id
1 'polypeptide(L)'
;MSNNDELLTSNVPRTLETKSKIMGFELSDVLILLLNLSIQNLIFGSTPVKIPMVFGTSAVIGLMLFFFKKGKPENHIRHYFEHLLAPTVRSANGTDENYRIKKGELNE
;
A
#
# COMPACT_ATOMS: atom_id res chain seq x y z
N MET A 1 -34.78 32.71 18.29
CA MET A 1 -33.84 32.56 17.18
C MET A 1 -32.42 32.70 17.74
N SER A 2 -31.79 31.61 18.17
CA SER A 2 -30.33 31.51 18.33
C SER A 2 -29.98 30.04 18.59
N ASN A 3 -29.73 29.27 17.53
CA ASN A 3 -29.15 27.93 17.65
C ASN A 3 -27.63 28.12 17.64
N ASN A 4 -27.02 28.10 18.82
CA ASN A 4 -25.58 27.95 18.98
C ASN A 4 -25.22 26.47 18.82
N ASP A 5 -25.41 25.93 17.62
CA ASP A 5 -24.90 24.60 17.26
C ASP A 5 -23.43 24.76 16.86
N GLU A 6 -22.59 25.02 17.86
CA GLU A 6 -21.14 25.03 17.72
C GLU A 6 -20.71 23.58 17.41
N LEU A 7 -20.33 23.32 16.16
CA LEU A 7 -19.92 22.00 15.70
C LEU A 7 -18.78 21.47 16.57
N LEU A 8 -19.00 20.33 17.22
CA LEU A 8 -17.98 19.63 18.01
C LEU A 8 -16.83 19.22 17.10
N THR A 9 -15.75 20.01 17.10
CA THR A 9 -14.54 19.73 16.34
C THR A 9 -13.43 19.31 17.31
N SER A 10 -12.91 18.10 17.12
CA SER A 10 -11.73 17.62 17.84
C SER A 10 -10.48 17.90 17.00
N ASN A 11 -9.45 18.47 17.63
CA ASN A 11 -8.16 18.65 16.98
C ASN A 11 -7.43 17.31 16.95
N VAL A 12 -7.50 16.61 15.82
CA VAL A 12 -6.85 15.32 15.65
C VAL A 12 -5.41 15.56 15.19
N PRO A 13 -4.39 15.03 15.89
CA PRO A 13 -3.01 15.14 15.45
C PRO A 13 -2.85 14.48 14.07
N ARG A 14 -2.46 15.28 13.08
CA ARG A 14 -2.40 14.89 11.66
C ARG A 14 -1.13 14.13 11.28
N THR A 15 -0.59 13.28 12.14
CA THR A 15 0.76 12.74 11.93
C THR A 15 0.99 11.34 12.49
N LEU A 16 -0.02 10.46 12.47
CA LEU A 16 0.18 9.05 12.86
C LEU A 16 0.42 8.10 11.69
N GLU A 17 0.33 8.57 10.45
CA GLU A 17 0.75 7.79 9.29
C GLU A 17 2.22 8.10 9.02
N THR A 18 3.12 7.49 9.80
CA THR A 18 4.56 7.57 9.53
C THR A 18 4.80 6.95 8.17
N LYS A 19 4.96 7.81 7.17
CA LYS A 19 5.25 7.48 5.77
C LYS A 19 6.44 6.51 5.73
N SER A 20 6.16 5.22 5.66
CA SER A 20 7.18 4.16 5.64
C SER A 20 7.73 4.07 4.23
N LYS A 21 8.55 5.06 3.88
CA LYS A 21 9.15 5.24 2.57
C LYS A 21 10.66 5.16 2.71
N ILE A 22 11.28 4.18 2.06
CA ILE A 22 12.73 4.00 2.04
C ILE A 22 13.19 4.42 0.65
N MET A 23 14.03 5.46 0.55
CA MET A 23 14.63 5.90 -0.72
C MET A 23 13.61 6.25 -1.83
N GLY A 24 12.38 6.64 -1.45
CA GLY A 24 11.31 6.92 -2.42
C GLY A 24 10.45 5.71 -2.82
N PHE A 25 10.76 4.53 -2.29
CA PHE A 25 9.94 3.32 -2.42
C PHE A 25 9.07 3.10 -1.20
N GLU A 26 7.86 2.59 -1.41
CA GLU A 26 7.01 2.13 -0.32
C GLU A 26 7.61 0.85 0.30
N LEU A 27 7.35 0.61 1.59
CA LEU A 27 7.85 -0.60 2.27
C LEU A 27 7.47 -1.89 1.52
N SER A 28 6.26 -1.96 0.96
CA SER A 28 5.79 -3.08 0.14
C SER A 28 6.64 -3.32 -1.12
N ASP A 29 7.09 -2.26 -1.79
CA ASP A 29 7.96 -2.35 -2.97
C ASP A 29 9.32 -2.94 -2.59
N VAL A 30 9.87 -2.50 -1.45
CA VAL A 30 11.15 -2.98 -0.92
C VAL A 30 11.06 -4.47 -0.57
N LEU A 31 9.95 -4.90 0.03
CA LEU A 31 9.73 -6.32 0.33
C LEU A 31 9.69 -7.18 -0.93
N ILE A 32 9.03 -6.73 -2.00
CA ILE A 32 8.99 -7.43 -3.29
C ILE A 32 10.40 -7.54 -3.89
N LEU A 33 11.19 -6.46 -3.84
CA LEU A 33 12.58 -6.44 -4.29
C LEU A 33 13.44 -7.44 -3.53
N LEU A 34 13.37 -7.44 -2.19
CA LEU A 34 14.13 -8.38 -1.36
C LEU A 34 13.69 -9.84 -1.57
N LEU A 35 12.39 -10.06 -1.74
CA LEU A 35 11.85 -11.39 -2.04
C LEU A 35 12.35 -11.89 -3.40
N ASN A 36 12.33 -11.04 -4.42
CA ASN A 36 12.86 -11.37 -5.74
C ASN A 36 14.35 -11.72 -5.66
N LEU A 37 15.14 -10.89 -4.97
CA LEU A 37 16.56 -11.13 -4.74
C LEU A 37 16.80 -12.48 -4.04
N SER A 38 16.01 -12.79 -3.00
CA SER A 38 16.09 -14.05 -2.26
C SER A 38 15.77 -15.26 -3.13
N ILE A 39 14.66 -15.21 -3.89
CA ILE A 39 14.23 -16.29 -4.80
C ILE A 39 15.29 -16.53 -5.88
N GLN A 40 15.81 -15.46 -6.49
CA GLN A 40 16.81 -15.59 -7.53
C GLN A 40 18.16 -16.07 -6.98
N ASN A 41 18.53 -15.63 -5.78
CA ASN A 41 19.70 -16.16 -5.09
C ASN A 41 19.54 -17.64 -4.73
N LEU A 42 18.33 -18.12 -4.45
CA LEU A 42 18.04 -19.53 -4.21
C LEU A 42 18.13 -20.37 -5.51
N ILE A 43 17.54 -19.89 -6.60
CA ILE A 43 17.50 -20.62 -7.88
C ILE A 43 18.87 -20.59 -8.59
N PHE A 44 19.56 -19.45 -8.57
CA PHE A 44 20.77 -19.20 -9.35
C PHE A 44 22.04 -19.06 -8.50
N GLY A 45 21.97 -19.28 -7.19
CA GLY A 45 23.09 -19.05 -6.26
C GLY A 45 24.35 -19.88 -6.54
N SER A 46 24.19 -21.06 -7.16
CA SER A 46 25.27 -21.95 -7.58
C SER A 46 25.83 -21.64 -8.97
N THR A 47 25.20 -20.71 -9.71
CA THR A 47 25.58 -20.41 -11.10
C THR A 47 26.72 -19.37 -11.12
N PRO A 48 27.74 -19.50 -12.00
CA PRO A 48 28.82 -18.52 -12.11
C PRO A 48 28.34 -17.13 -12.56
N VAL A 49 27.20 -17.05 -13.25
CA VAL A 49 26.58 -15.78 -13.68
C VAL A 49 25.62 -15.18 -12.65
N LYS A 50 25.62 -15.65 -11.39
CA LYS A 50 24.68 -15.19 -10.36
C LYS A 50 24.70 -13.68 -10.12
N ILE A 51 25.86 -13.04 -10.15
CA ILE A 51 25.99 -11.62 -9.82
C ILE A 51 25.22 -10.76 -10.82
N PRO A 52 25.52 -10.78 -12.13
CA PRO A 52 24.75 -9.99 -13.09
C PRO A 52 23.30 -10.45 -13.19
N MET A 53 23.01 -11.74 -13.00
CA MET A 53 21.64 -12.26 -13.12
C MET A 53 20.75 -11.81 -11.96
N VAL A 54 21.18 -11.95 -10.71
CA VAL A 54 20.39 -11.63 -9.51
C VAL A 54 20.32 -10.12 -9.27
N PHE A 55 21.47 -9.42 -9.36
CA PHE A 55 21.48 -7.97 -9.17
C PHE A 55 20.91 -7.23 -10.38
N GLY A 56 21.14 -7.71 -11.60
CA GLY A 56 20.66 -7.05 -12.81
C GLY A 56 19.14 -7.02 -12.87
N THR A 57 18.49 -8.16 -12.65
CA THR A 57 17.01 -8.24 -12.62
C THR A 57 16.43 -7.43 -11.46
N SER A 58 17.03 -7.50 -10.28
CA SER A 58 16.58 -6.71 -9.12
C SER A 58 16.72 -5.20 -9.38
N ALA A 59 17.81 -4.77 -9.99
CA ALA A 59 18.02 -3.38 -10.38
C ALA A 59 17.01 -2.94 -11.46
N VAL A 60 16.72 -3.78 -12.44
CA VAL A 60 15.70 -3.51 -13.46
C VAL A 60 14.31 -3.34 -12.84
N ILE A 61 13.92 -4.23 -11.92
CA ILE A 61 12.63 -4.14 -11.21
C ILE A 61 12.58 -2.87 -10.36
N GLY A 62 13.67 -2.56 -9.64
CA GLY A 62 13.77 -1.35 -8.84
C GLY A 62 13.66 -0.08 -9.68
N LEU A 63 14.35 -0.02 -10.81
CA LEU A 63 14.24 1.10 -11.77
C LEU A 63 12.84 1.19 -12.35
N MET A 64 12.22 0.06 -12.71
CA MET A 64 10.86 0.03 -13.21
C MET A 64 9.90 0.62 -12.16
N LEU A 65 9.94 0.14 -10.92
CA LEU A 65 9.14 0.69 -9.84
C LEU A 65 9.42 2.18 -9.61
N PHE A 66 10.69 2.59 -9.68
CA PHE A 66 11.08 3.99 -9.55
C PHE A 66 10.39 4.84 -10.60
N PHE A 67 10.52 4.52 -11.90
CA PHE A 67 9.93 5.32 -12.97
C PHE A 67 8.39 5.24 -13.02
N PHE A 68 7.80 4.06 -12.77
CA PHE A 68 6.35 3.88 -12.82
C PHE A 68 5.62 4.52 -11.63
N LYS A 69 6.26 4.59 -10.46
CA LYS A 69 5.71 5.25 -9.26
C LYS A 69 6.21 6.68 -9.07
N LYS A 70 7.15 7.17 -9.89
CA LYS A 70 7.67 8.55 -9.82
C LYS A 70 6.54 9.55 -10.03
N GLY A 71 6.21 10.31 -8.98
CA GLY A 71 5.18 11.36 -9.02
C GLY A 71 3.75 10.87 -8.81
N LYS A 72 3.52 9.57 -8.59
CA LYS A 72 2.19 9.04 -8.27
C LYS A 72 1.92 9.05 -6.75
N PRO A 73 0.66 9.21 -6.33
CA PRO A 73 0.27 9.17 -4.92
C PRO A 73 0.58 7.80 -4.30
N GLU A 74 0.64 7.76 -2.97
CA GLU A 74 0.95 6.52 -2.25
C GLU A 74 -0.13 5.46 -2.44
N ASN A 75 0.25 4.19 -2.32
CA ASN A 75 -0.61 3.03 -2.52
C ASN A 75 -1.26 2.97 -3.92
N HIS A 76 -0.68 3.64 -4.93
CA HIS A 76 -1.25 3.62 -6.29
C HIS A 76 -1.41 2.20 -6.85
N ILE A 77 -0.40 1.34 -6.65
CA ILE A 77 -0.45 -0.06 -7.09
C ILE A 77 -1.56 -0.81 -6.36
N ARG A 78 -1.66 -0.63 -5.04
CA ARG A 78 -2.69 -1.25 -4.22
C ARG A 78 -4.09 -0.84 -4.69
N HIS A 79 -4.36 0.44 -4.84
CA HIS A 79 -5.65 0.92 -5.31
C HIS A 79 -5.96 0.51 -6.74
N TYR A 80 -4.96 0.43 -7.60
CA TYR A 80 -5.12 -0.09 -8.95
C TYR A 80 -5.55 -1.57 -8.92
N PHE A 81 -4.89 -2.39 -8.10
CA PHE A 81 -5.28 -3.80 -7.90
C PHE A 81 -6.64 -3.95 -7.25
N GLU A 82 -6.95 -3.16 -6.22
CA GLU A 82 -8.27 -3.12 -5.59
C GLU A 82 -9.35 -2.77 -6.62
N HIS A 83 -9.08 -1.83 -7.53
CA HIS A 83 -10.00 -1.49 -8.60
C HIS A 83 -10.14 -2.59 -9.65
N LEU A 84 -9.05 -3.30 -9.97
CA LEU A 84 -9.06 -4.41 -10.92
C LEU A 84 -9.85 -5.62 -10.39
N LEU A 85 -9.76 -5.87 -9.08
CA LEU A 85 -10.44 -6.97 -8.39
C LEU A 85 -11.83 -6.57 -7.88
N ALA A 86 -12.15 -5.28 -7.86
CA ALA A 86 -13.44 -4.80 -7.38
C ALA A 86 -14.56 -5.26 -8.32
N PRO A 87 -15.71 -5.69 -7.76
CA PRO A 87 -16.86 -6.04 -8.56
C PRO A 87 -17.40 -4.82 -9.33
N THR A 88 -17.78 -5.04 -10.59
CA THR A 88 -18.33 -4.02 -11.49
C THR A 88 -19.65 -3.42 -10.95
N VAL A 89 -20.41 -4.18 -10.17
CA VAL A 89 -21.68 -3.74 -9.61
C VAL A 89 -21.50 -3.37 -8.14
N ARG A 90 -21.79 -2.11 -7.81
CA ARG A 90 -21.87 -1.63 -6.42
C ARG A 90 -23.33 -1.31 -6.11
N SER A 91 -23.90 -2.02 -5.14
CA SER A 91 -25.26 -1.75 -4.65
C SER A 91 -25.20 -0.69 -3.55
N ALA A 92 -25.95 0.39 -3.71
CA ALA A 92 -26.04 1.47 -2.72
C ALA A 92 -26.95 1.13 -1.51
N ASN A 93 -27.71 0.04 -1.58
CA ASN A 93 -28.63 -0.41 -0.52
C ASN A 93 -28.13 -1.69 0.19
N GLY A 94 -26.82 -1.95 0.15
CA GLY A 94 -26.22 -3.05 0.91
C GLY A 94 -26.18 -2.72 2.39
N THR A 95 -26.50 -3.70 3.24
CA THR A 95 -26.37 -3.57 4.70
C THR A 95 -24.92 -3.22 5.06
N ASP A 96 -24.71 -2.10 5.74
CA ASP A 96 -23.36 -1.64 6.10
C ASP A 96 -22.85 -2.39 7.33
N GLU A 97 -22.20 -3.54 7.10
CA GLU A 97 -21.71 -4.44 8.15
C GLU A 97 -20.57 -3.81 8.97
N ASN A 98 -19.73 -2.98 8.33
CA ASN A 98 -18.56 -2.37 8.96
C ASN A 98 -18.93 -1.29 9.99
N TYR A 99 -20.01 -0.54 9.76
CA TYR A 99 -20.50 0.46 10.71
C TYR A 99 -21.08 -0.18 11.99
N ARG A 100 -21.72 -1.35 11.85
CA ARG A 100 -22.36 -2.05 12.97
C ARG A 100 -21.37 -2.67 13.94
N ILE A 101 -20.27 -3.26 13.43
CA ILE A 101 -19.23 -3.88 14.26
C ILE A 101 -18.57 -2.83 15.16
N LYS A 102 -18.22 -1.67 14.59
CA LYS A 102 -17.57 -0.57 15.32
C LYS A 102 -18.45 0.04 16.42
N LYS A 103 -19.77 0.03 16.22
CA LYS A 103 -20.74 0.48 17.23
C LYS A 103 -20.87 -0.55 18.37
N GLY A 104 -20.67 -1.84 18.10
CA GLY A 104 -20.66 -2.89 19.12
C GLY A 104 -19.52 -2.73 20.11
N GLU A 105 -18.29 -2.54 19.61
CA GLU A 105 -17.07 -2.41 20.44
C GLU A 105 -16.99 -1.12 21.27
N LEU A 106 -17.78 -0.10 20.92
CA LEU A 106 -17.87 1.16 21.67
C LEU A 106 -18.91 1.12 22.81
N ASN A 107 -19.72 0.07 22.88
CA ASN A 107 -20.79 -0.09 23.88
C ASN A 107 -20.54 -1.28 24.84
N GLU A 108 -19.35 -1.86 24.81
CA GLU A 108 -18.77 -2.72 25.87
C GLU A 108 -17.69 -1.94 26.63
#